data_AF-A0A1C5AIM3-F1
#
_entry.id   AF-A0A1C5AIM3-F1
#
_cell.length_a   1.000
_cell.length_b   1.000
_cell.length_c   1.000
_cell.angle_alpha   90.00
_cell.angle_beta   90.00
_cell.angle_gamma   90.00
#
_symmetry.space_group_name_H-M   'P 1'
#
loop_
_entity.id
_entity.type
_entity.pdbx_description
1 polymer ?
#
loop_
_entity_poly.entity_id
_entity_poly.type
_entity_poly.pdbx_seq_one_letter_code
_entity_poly.pdbx_strand_id
1 'polypeptide(L)'
;MAETSTPAGTRPSVSADTGGGRSRGPAAGPPFRKPRWPKAYAFALVTGALFLFSWVGQFLFQLVVQRNEASQHGQAFAWSEFLPQFFASTFENWQSEFLQLIWQAAGLALFYYWGSSQSRESDDRIEAKLDALLRERNLDPENP
;
A
#
# COMPACT_ATOMS: atom_id res chain seq x y z
N MET A 1 5.34 -27.12 -90.09
CA MET A 1 6.36 -26.19 -89.56
C MET A 1 6.20 -24.86 -90.27
N ALA A 2 5.70 -23.83 -89.59
CA ALA A 2 5.92 -22.41 -89.90
C ALA A 2 5.21 -21.54 -88.84
N GLU A 3 6.04 -21.00 -87.95
CA GLU A 3 6.03 -19.68 -87.31
C GLU A 3 4.68 -18.97 -87.02
N THR A 4 4.43 -18.71 -85.74
CA THR A 4 3.54 -17.63 -85.29
C THR A 4 4.28 -16.73 -84.30
N SER A 5 4.42 -15.49 -84.71
CA SER A 5 5.10 -14.37 -84.08
C SER A 5 4.36 -13.78 -82.87
N THR A 6 5.13 -13.37 -81.87
CA THR A 6 4.77 -12.57 -80.68
C THR A 6 4.27 -11.17 -81.02
N PRO A 7 3.45 -10.55 -80.14
CA PRO A 7 3.68 -9.13 -79.84
C PRO A 7 3.81 -8.83 -78.34
N ALA A 8 4.67 -7.85 -78.09
CA ALA A 8 5.11 -7.34 -76.80
C ALA A 8 4.00 -6.58 -76.06
N GLY A 9 3.83 -6.89 -74.77
CA GLY A 9 2.99 -6.13 -73.84
C GLY A 9 3.85 -5.18 -72.99
N THR A 10 3.62 -3.89 -73.18
CA THR A 10 4.20 -2.74 -72.45
C THR A 10 3.90 -2.80 -70.95
N ARG A 11 4.93 -2.75 -70.09
CA ARG A 11 4.79 -2.53 -68.64
C ARG A 11 4.76 -1.02 -68.33
N PRO A 12 3.87 -0.51 -67.48
CA PRO A 12 4.00 0.84 -66.96
C PRO A 12 5.00 0.87 -65.80
N SER A 13 5.90 1.85 -65.83
CA SER A 13 6.83 2.20 -64.74
C SER A 13 6.08 2.95 -63.64
N VAL A 14 5.90 2.32 -62.48
CA VAL A 14 5.42 3.01 -61.28
C VAL A 14 6.60 3.73 -60.64
N SER A 15 6.60 5.05 -60.78
CA SER A 15 7.48 5.97 -60.06
C SER A 15 7.15 5.93 -58.57
N ALA A 16 8.03 5.36 -57.76
CA ALA A 16 7.93 5.44 -56.30
C ALA A 16 8.41 6.82 -55.83
N ASP A 17 7.50 7.80 -55.84
CA ASP A 17 7.61 8.94 -54.94
C ASP A 17 6.87 8.58 -53.66
N THR A 18 7.60 8.42 -52.56
CA THR A 18 7.01 8.55 -51.23
C THR A 18 8.04 9.16 -50.31
N GLY A 19 8.03 10.50 -50.29
CA GLY A 19 8.56 11.27 -49.18
C GLY A 19 8.03 10.75 -47.84
N GLY A 20 8.94 10.66 -46.88
CA GLY A 20 8.62 10.18 -45.54
C GLY A 20 9.81 10.35 -44.61
N GLY A 21 10.28 11.59 -44.48
CA GLY A 21 11.27 11.96 -43.47
C GLY A 21 10.75 11.55 -42.10
N ARG A 22 11.36 10.53 -41.50
CA ARG A 22 11.13 10.14 -40.11
C ARG A 22 11.73 11.22 -39.20
N SER A 23 10.95 12.25 -38.91
CA SER A 23 11.18 13.14 -37.77
C SER A 23 11.10 12.31 -36.49
N ARG A 24 12.26 11.94 -35.93
CA ARG A 24 12.38 11.40 -34.58
C ARG A 24 11.87 12.46 -33.60
N GLY A 25 10.66 12.25 -33.06
CA GLY A 25 10.12 13.08 -31.98
C GLY A 25 11.00 12.95 -30.72
N PRO A 26 11.00 13.95 -29.83
CA PRO A 26 11.83 13.94 -28.63
C PRO A 26 11.43 12.77 -27.74
N ALA A 27 12.43 12.03 -27.24
CA ALA A 27 12.24 10.90 -26.34
C ALA A 27 11.34 11.32 -25.17
N ALA A 28 10.20 10.64 -25.03
CA ALA A 28 9.29 10.83 -23.89
C ALA A 28 10.06 10.49 -22.60
N GLY A 29 10.38 11.52 -21.81
CA GLY A 29 10.92 11.34 -20.47
C GLY A 29 9.94 10.56 -19.59
N PRO A 30 10.42 9.90 -18.52
CA PRO A 30 9.58 9.04 -17.70
C PRO A 30 8.35 9.79 -17.15
N PRO A 31 7.15 9.18 -17.16
CA PRO A 31 5.88 9.86 -16.89
C PRO A 31 5.68 10.30 -15.43
N PHE A 32 6.60 9.95 -14.53
CA PHE A 32 6.44 10.18 -13.10
C PHE A 32 7.38 11.29 -12.61
N ARG A 33 6.82 12.50 -12.46
CA ARG A 33 7.46 13.57 -11.68
C ARG A 33 7.42 13.16 -10.21
N LYS A 34 8.59 13.03 -9.56
CA LYS A 34 8.66 12.78 -8.10
C LYS A 34 7.85 13.86 -7.37
N PRO A 35 6.90 13.48 -6.50
CA PRO A 35 6.14 14.45 -5.73
C PRO A 35 7.10 15.29 -4.87
N ARG A 36 6.79 16.59 -4.71
CA ARG A 36 7.57 17.49 -3.85
C ARG A 36 7.56 16.94 -2.42
N TRP A 37 8.70 16.98 -1.74
CA TRP A 37 8.92 16.44 -0.38
C TRP A 37 7.73 16.62 0.60
N PRO A 38 7.12 17.81 0.77
CA PRO A 38 5.97 17.97 1.68
C PRO A 38 4.71 17.20 1.26
N LYS A 39 4.51 16.90 -0.03
CA LYS A 39 3.40 16.03 -0.49
C LYS A 39 3.70 14.55 -0.27
N ALA A 40 4.98 14.16 -0.30
CA ALA A 40 5.39 12.79 -0.01
C ALA A 40 5.24 12.44 1.48
N TYR A 41 5.42 13.42 2.37
CA TYR A 41 5.32 13.24 3.82
C TYR A 41 4.10 13.94 4.44
N ALA A 42 3.14 14.39 3.63
CA ALA A 42 1.97 15.15 4.11
C ALA A 42 1.22 14.40 5.21
N PHE A 43 1.03 13.09 5.06
CA PHE A 43 0.38 12.25 6.08
C PHE A 43 1.14 12.29 7.41
N ALA A 44 2.46 12.07 7.39
CA ALA A 44 3.28 12.11 8.60
C ALA A 44 3.30 13.49 9.25
N LEU A 45 3.31 14.57 8.45
CA LEU A 45 3.29 15.94 8.95
C LEU A 45 1.94 16.29 9.60
N VAL A 46 0.83 15.97 8.95
CA VAL A 46 -0.51 16.25 9.48
C VAL A 46 -0.76 15.43 10.74
N THR A 47 -0.47 14.13 10.71
CA THR A 47 -0.62 13.26 11.88
C THR A 47 0.32 13.68 13.01
N GLY A 48 1.56 14.05 12.71
CA GLY A 48 2.51 14.58 13.68
C GLY A 48 2.06 15.90 14.31
N ALA A 49 1.46 16.79 13.52
CA ALA A 49 0.90 18.05 14.03
C ALA A 49 -0.30 17.80 14.96
N LEU A 50 -1.23 16.92 14.58
CA LEU A 50 -2.37 16.54 15.42
C LEU A 50 -1.90 15.85 16.71
N PHE A 51 -0.89 14.98 16.62
CA PHE A 51 -0.27 14.34 17.78
C PHE A 51 0.37 15.35 18.73
N LEU A 52 1.16 16.29 18.22
CA LEU A 52 1.76 17.32 19.07
C LEU A 52 0.70 18.22 19.71
N PHE A 53 -0.36 18.57 18.96
CA PHE A 53 -1.47 19.33 19.49
C PHE A 53 -2.17 18.60 20.65
N SER A 54 -2.48 17.31 20.49
CA SER A 54 -3.10 16.52 21.56
C SER A 54 -2.15 16.32 22.75
N TRP A 55 -0.87 16.08 22.51
CA TRP A 55 0.14 15.88 23.54
C TRP A 55 0.36 17.15 24.38
N VAL A 56 0.40 18.34 23.74
CA VAL A 56 0.42 19.63 24.45
C VAL A 56 -0.87 19.82 25.26
N GLY A 57 -2.02 19.45 24.70
CA GLY A 57 -3.28 19.45 25.44
C GLY A 57 -3.19 18.61 26.73
N GLN A 58 -2.76 17.36 26.62
CA GLN A 58 -2.56 16.46 27.76
C GLN A 58 -1.61 17.07 28.81
N PHE A 59 -0.48 17.62 28.36
CA PHE A 59 0.49 18.29 29.24
C PHE A 59 -0.16 19.44 30.03
N LEU A 60 -0.92 20.30 29.36
CA LEU A 60 -1.60 21.43 30.00
C LEU A 60 -2.68 20.96 30.98
N PHE A 61 -3.47 19.95 30.63
CA PHE A 61 -4.47 19.39 31.54
C PHE A 61 -3.83 18.78 32.79
N GLN A 62 -2.79 17.95 32.65
CA GLN A 62 -2.08 17.39 33.80
C GLN A 62 -1.42 18.47 34.65
N LEU A 63 -0.86 19.51 34.03
CA LEU A 63 -0.27 20.64 34.75
C LEU A 63 -1.31 21.38 35.60
N VAL A 64 -2.49 21.63 35.05
CA VAL A 64 -3.60 22.28 35.78
C VAL A 64 -4.07 21.41 36.95
N VAL A 65 -4.24 20.11 36.72
CA VAL A 65 -4.66 19.16 37.77
C VAL A 65 -3.64 19.13 38.91
N GLN A 66 -2.36 18.92 38.61
CA GLN A 66 -1.29 18.90 39.62
C GLN A 66 -1.17 20.21 40.38
N ARG A 67 -1.26 21.37 39.70
CA ARG A 67 -1.22 22.66 40.39
C ARG A 67 -2.41 22.88 41.31
N ASN A 68 -3.60 22.48 40.88
CA ASN A 68 -4.80 22.57 41.71
C ASN A 68 -4.68 21.67 42.94
N GLU A 69 -4.18 20.44 42.76
CA GLU A 69 -4.00 19.47 43.83
C GLU A 69 -2.92 19.91 44.84
N ALA A 70 -1.79 20.43 44.37
CA ALA A 70 -0.77 21.02 45.24
C ALA A 70 -1.35 22.19 46.06
N SER A 71 -2.13 23.06 45.42
CA SER A 71 -2.78 24.20 46.10
C SER A 71 -3.79 23.75 47.16
N GLN A 72 -4.58 22.70 46.88
CA GLN A 72 -5.54 22.12 47.82
C GLN A 72 -4.87 21.48 49.04
N HIS A 73 -3.69 20.91 48.86
CA HIS A 73 -2.89 20.32 49.94
C HIS A 73 -1.94 21.32 50.62
N GLY A 74 -1.97 22.61 50.24
CA GLY A 74 -1.08 23.64 50.78
C GLY A 74 0.40 23.46 50.41
N GLN A 75 0.69 22.72 49.35
CA GLN A 75 2.03 22.41 48.87
C GLN A 75 2.41 23.33 47.69
N ALA A 76 3.70 23.61 47.54
CA ALA A 76 4.21 24.32 46.37
C ALA A 76 4.37 23.34 45.20
N PHE A 77 3.99 23.77 43.99
CA PHE A 77 4.16 22.97 42.78
C PHE A 77 5.66 22.75 42.47
N ALA A 78 6.06 21.49 42.30
CA ALA A 78 7.43 21.09 42.00
C ALA A 78 7.57 20.51 40.59
N TRP A 79 8.34 21.17 39.72
CA TRP A 79 8.64 20.67 38.37
C TRP A 79 9.39 19.34 38.36
N SER A 80 10.19 19.09 39.39
CA SER A 80 10.95 17.85 39.59
C SER A 80 10.06 16.63 39.81
N GLU A 81 8.83 16.82 40.27
CA GLU A 81 7.84 15.75 40.47
C GLU A 81 6.92 15.65 39.26
N PHE A 82 6.54 16.80 38.68
CA PHE A 82 5.63 16.85 37.54
C PHE A 82 6.21 16.23 36.26
N LEU A 83 7.44 16.57 35.86
CA LEU A 83 8.00 16.08 34.59
C LEU A 83 8.16 14.56 34.55
N PRO A 84 8.76 13.90 35.57
CA PRO A 84 8.81 12.44 35.60
C PRO A 84 7.42 11.81 35.58
N GLN A 85 6.46 12.36 36.34
CA GLN A 85 5.10 11.83 36.39
C GLN A 85 4.38 11.97 35.03
N PHE A 86 4.54 13.10 34.35
CA PHE A 86 3.98 13.35 33.02
C PHE A 86 4.52 12.35 32.00
N PHE A 87 5.84 12.15 31.97
CA PHE A 87 6.47 11.18 31.06
C PHE A 87 6.09 9.74 31.43
N ALA A 88 6.10 9.38 32.71
CA ALA A 88 5.69 8.06 33.17
C ALA A 88 4.25 7.75 32.72
N SER A 89 3.30 8.64 32.99
CA SER A 89 1.91 8.51 32.54
C SER A 89 1.78 8.40 31.02
N THR A 90 2.58 9.18 30.27
CA THR A 90 2.61 9.10 28.80
C THR A 90 3.15 7.74 28.33
N PHE A 91 4.26 7.26 28.92
CA PHE A 91 4.88 5.99 28.55
C PHE A 91 4.08 4.78 29.00
N GLU A 92 3.38 4.83 30.14
CA GLU A 92 2.46 3.80 30.59
C GLU A 92 1.30 3.64 29.61
N ASN A 93 0.68 4.76 29.19
CA ASN A 93 -0.35 4.74 28.16
C ASN A 93 0.19 4.16 26.84
N TRP A 94 1.39 4.56 26.45
CA TRP A 94 2.04 4.02 25.25
C TRP A 94 2.32 2.52 25.37
N GLN A 95 2.82 2.09 26.54
CA GLN A 95 3.12 0.69 26.84
C GLN A 95 1.86 -0.17 26.73
N SER A 96 0.75 0.24 27.34
CA SER A 96 -0.50 -0.53 27.28
C SER A 96 -1.05 -0.61 25.86
N GLU A 97 -0.98 0.47 25.09
CA GLU A 97 -1.43 0.50 23.70
C GLU A 97 -0.58 -0.42 22.81
N PHE A 98 0.75 -0.43 22.96
CA PHE A 98 1.58 -1.40 22.24
C PHE A 98 1.29 -2.83 22.62
N LEU A 99 1.14 -3.10 23.92
CA LEU A 99 0.83 -4.44 24.38
C LEU A 99 -0.51 -4.91 23.82
N GLN A 100 -1.51 -4.02 23.78
CA GLN A 100 -2.80 -4.28 23.16
C GLN A 100 -2.66 -4.55 21.65
N LEU A 101 -1.95 -3.70 20.91
CA LEU A 101 -1.76 -3.87 19.46
C LEU A 101 -1.02 -5.17 19.15
N ILE A 102 0.03 -5.49 19.90
CA ILE A 102 0.79 -6.75 19.77
C ILE A 102 -0.12 -7.92 20.06
N TRP A 103 -0.89 -7.87 21.15
CA TRP A 103 -1.80 -8.95 21.52
C TRP A 103 -2.90 -9.16 20.48
N GLN A 104 -3.49 -8.08 19.98
CA GLN A 104 -4.49 -8.11 18.91
C GLN A 104 -3.92 -8.66 17.61
N ALA A 105 -2.75 -8.17 17.18
CA ALA A 105 -2.09 -8.64 15.97
C ALA A 105 -1.67 -10.11 16.09
N ALA A 106 -1.11 -10.52 17.24
CA ALA A 106 -0.74 -11.90 17.52
C ALA A 106 -1.96 -12.82 17.58
N GLY A 107 -3.04 -12.38 18.24
CA GLY A 107 -4.31 -13.11 18.29
C GLY A 107 -4.92 -13.28 16.91
N LEU A 108 -4.94 -12.23 16.10
CA LEU A 108 -5.38 -12.29 14.70
C LEU A 108 -4.48 -13.18 13.85
N ALA A 109 -3.16 -13.11 14.01
CA ALA A 109 -2.22 -13.95 13.29
C ALA A 109 -2.37 -15.43 13.67
N LEU A 110 -2.59 -15.74 14.95
CA LEU A 110 -2.84 -17.10 15.43
C LEU A 110 -4.19 -17.62 14.93
N PHE A 111 -5.24 -16.80 14.99
CA PHE A 111 -6.55 -17.16 14.47
C PHE A 111 -6.52 -17.33 12.95
N TYR A 112 -5.76 -16.50 12.24
CA TYR A 112 -5.51 -16.68 10.82
C TYR A 112 -4.75 -17.97 10.56
N TYR A 113 -3.70 -18.29 11.32
CA TYR A 113 -2.95 -19.53 11.15
C TYR A 113 -3.84 -20.77 11.38
N TRP A 114 -4.63 -20.79 12.46
CA TRP A 114 -5.56 -21.88 12.76
C TRP A 114 -6.76 -21.93 11.80
N GLY A 115 -7.34 -20.79 11.44
CA GLY A 115 -8.41 -20.70 10.45
C GLY A 115 -7.92 -21.04 9.04
N SER A 116 -6.66 -20.74 8.72
CA SER A 116 -6.05 -21.08 7.44
C SER A 116 -5.83 -22.58 7.27
N SER A 117 -5.62 -23.36 8.34
CA SER A 117 -5.58 -24.82 8.19
C SER A 117 -6.95 -25.38 7.78
N GLN A 118 -8.04 -24.80 8.30
CA GLN A 118 -9.40 -25.09 7.82
C GLN A 118 -9.68 -24.55 6.40
N SER A 119 -9.14 -23.38 6.05
CA SER A 119 -9.25 -22.83 4.69
C SER A 119 -8.50 -23.66 3.66
N ARG A 120 -7.31 -24.18 4.00
CA ARG A 120 -6.51 -25.06 3.13
C ARG A 120 -7.23 -26.37 2.87
N GLU A 121 -7.78 -27.02 3.91
CA GLU A 121 -8.60 -28.22 3.73
C GLU A 121 -9.86 -27.95 2.88
N SER A 122 -10.48 -26.78 3.06
CA SER A 122 -11.63 -26.34 2.26
C SER A 122 -11.24 -26.07 0.81
N ASP A 123 -10.12 -25.39 0.54
CA ASP A 123 -9.61 -25.09 -0.80
C ASP A 123 -9.20 -26.39 -1.52
N ASP A 124 -8.46 -27.29 -0.87
CA ASP A 124 -8.08 -28.60 -1.41
C ASP A 124 -9.31 -29.42 -1.83
N ARG A 125 -10.39 -29.37 -1.02
CA ARG A 125 -11.66 -30.04 -1.33
C ARG A 125 -12.43 -29.36 -2.46
N ILE A 126 -12.31 -28.04 -2.62
CA ILE A 126 -12.92 -27.30 -3.73
C ILE A 126 -12.18 -27.60 -5.03
N GLU A 127 -10.85 -27.64 -5.01
CA GLU A 127 -10.00 -28.00 -6.15
C GLU A 127 -10.29 -29.43 -6.62
N ALA A 128 -10.35 -30.40 -5.71
CA ALA A 128 -10.69 -31.78 -6.04
C ALA A 128 -12.09 -31.91 -6.69
N LYS A 129 -13.06 -31.09 -6.29
CA LYS A 129 -14.40 -31.05 -6.92
C LYS A 129 -14.36 -30.37 -8.28
N LEU A 130 -13.57 -29.32 -8.43
CA LEU A 130 -13.41 -28.60 -9.69
C LEU A 130 -12.77 -29.51 -10.74
N ASP A 131 -11.73 -30.24 -10.38
CA ASP A 131 -11.07 -31.23 -11.24
C ASP A 131 -12.00 -32.38 -11.63
N ALA A 132 -12.81 -32.88 -10.69
CA ALA A 132 -13.80 -33.91 -10.99
C ALA A 132 -14.82 -33.42 -12.04
N LEU A 133 -15.27 -32.16 -11.94
CA LEU A 133 -16.20 -31.55 -12.91
C LEU A 133 -15.54 -31.29 -14.27
N LEU A 134 -14.28 -30.83 -14.29
CA LEU A 134 -13.53 -30.61 -15.54
C LEU A 134 -13.31 -31.92 -16.29
N ARG A 135 -13.00 -33.00 -15.57
CA ARG A 135 -12.85 -34.35 -16.13
C ARG A 135 -14.17 -34.92 -16.65
N GLU A 136 -15.27 -34.76 -15.92
CA GLU A 136 -16.61 -35.20 -16.37
C GLU A 136 -17.07 -34.45 -17.62
N ARG A 137 -16.68 -33.18 -17.76
CA ARG A 137 -17.01 -32.34 -18.92
C ARG A 137 -15.99 -32.45 -20.06
N ASN A 138 -14.96 -33.28 -19.91
CA ASN A 138 -13.90 -33.51 -20.89
C ASN A 138 -13.20 -32.20 -21.32
N LEU A 139 -13.03 -31.28 -20.38
CA LEU A 139 -12.41 -29.95 -20.57
C LEU A 139 -11.08 -29.87 -19.79
N ASP A 140 -10.37 -30.99 -19.70
CA ASP A 140 -9.15 -31.11 -18.91
C ASP A 140 -7.98 -30.45 -19.65
N PRO A 141 -7.32 -29.41 -19.11
CA PRO A 141 -6.25 -28.71 -19.82
C PRO A 141 -4.97 -29.54 -20.01
N GLU A 142 -4.81 -30.63 -19.25
CA GLU A 142 -3.65 -31.53 -19.35
C GLU A 142 -3.86 -32.72 -20.32
N ASN A 143 -5.08 -32.93 -20.82
CA ASN A 143 -5.35 -33.91 -21.87
C ASN A 143 -6.40 -33.34 -22.86
N PRO A 144 -5.95 -32.67 -23.95
CA PRO A 144 -6.82 -31.89 -24.85
C PRO A 144 -7.83 -32.72 -25.65
#